data_AF-A0A6B9ZFD5-F1
#
_entry.id   AF-A0A6B9ZFD5-F1
#
_cell.length_a   1.000
_cell.length_b   1.000
_cell.length_c   1.000
_cell.angle_alpha   90.00
_cell.angle_beta   90.00
_cell.angle_gamma   90.00
#
_symmetry.space_group_name_H-M   'P 1'
#
loop_
_entity.id
_entity.type
_entity.pdbx_description
1 polymer ?
#
loop_
_entity_poly.entity_id
_entity_poly.type
_entity_poly.pdbx_seq_one_letter_code
_entity_poly.pdbx_strand_id
1 'polypeptide(L)'
;MKNKMPSVSQPINLLQDVHSRMINLPIYFRERVCEECSWSIPTFYRKMRNVVSSGGDKISPNISNAEKEKIISVADEVYGGFWEYCEKYRKQDKK
;
A
#
# COMPACT_ATOMS: atom_id res chain seq x y z
N MET A 1 -21.44 -20.84 37.22
CA MET A 1 -20.00 -20.48 37.15
C MET A 1 -19.60 -20.53 35.68
N LYS A 2 -19.22 -19.41 35.06
CA LYS A 2 -18.82 -19.37 33.63
C LYS A 2 -17.30 -19.37 33.58
N ASN A 3 -16.69 -20.47 33.12
CA ASN A 3 -15.25 -20.59 32.95
C ASN A 3 -14.79 -19.56 31.89
N LYS A 4 -14.01 -18.56 32.31
CA LYS A 4 -13.24 -17.73 31.38
C LYS A 4 -12.10 -18.60 30.86
N MET A 5 -12.17 -19.00 29.58
CA MET A 5 -11.01 -19.58 28.90
C MET A 5 -9.86 -18.58 28.97
N PRO A 6 -8.64 -18.99 29.33
CA PRO A 6 -7.48 -18.12 29.25
C PRO A 6 -7.27 -17.76 27.79
N SER A 7 -7.38 -16.47 27.45
CA SER A 7 -6.94 -15.98 26.15
C SER A 7 -5.42 -16.12 26.09
N VAL A 8 -4.94 -17.23 25.57
CA VAL A 8 -3.53 -17.40 25.25
C VAL A 8 -3.27 -16.46 24.08
N SER A 9 -2.86 -15.23 24.38
CA SER A 9 -2.35 -14.30 23.38
C SER A 9 -1.08 -14.92 22.82
N GLN A 10 -1.20 -15.57 21.66
CA GLN A 10 -0.04 -16.11 20.96
C GLN A 10 0.97 -14.97 20.75
N PRO A 11 2.27 -15.20 21.02
CA PRO A 11 3.28 -14.19 20.78
C PRO A 11 3.27 -13.79 19.30
N ILE A 12 3.16 -12.49 19.04
CA ILE A 12 3.11 -11.96 17.68
C ILE A 12 4.51 -12.10 17.06
N ASN A 13 4.62 -12.83 15.96
CA ASN A 13 5.83 -12.81 15.14
C ASN A 13 5.89 -11.47 14.38
N LEU A 14 6.59 -10.49 14.96
CA LEU A 14 6.71 -9.13 14.44
C LEU A 14 7.17 -9.11 12.98
N LEU A 15 8.17 -9.91 12.64
CA LEU A 15 8.72 -9.99 11.29
C LEU A 15 7.65 -10.47 10.30
N GLN A 16 6.97 -11.57 10.63
CA GLN A 16 5.91 -12.12 9.78
C GLN A 16 4.78 -11.11 9.57
N ASP A 17 4.33 -10.45 10.64
CA ASP A 17 3.19 -9.53 10.58
C ASP A 17 3.50 -8.27 9.75
N VAL A 18 4.64 -7.62 10.02
CA VAL A 18 5.06 -6.42 9.28
C VAL A 18 5.33 -6.76 7.82
N HIS A 19 6.07 -7.86 7.55
CA HIS A 19 6.35 -8.30 6.18
C HIS A 19 5.06 -8.60 5.41
N SER A 20 4.11 -9.30 6.02
CA SER A 20 2.81 -9.61 5.39
C SER A 20 2.04 -8.34 5.03
N ARG A 21 2.15 -7.27 5.82
CA ARG A 21 1.53 -5.98 5.48
C ARG A 21 2.29 -5.26 4.36
N MET A 22 3.62 -5.30 4.39
CA MET A 22 4.47 -4.67 3.36
C MET A 22 4.22 -5.25 1.97
N ILE A 23 4.08 -6.58 1.83
CA ILE A 23 3.79 -7.20 0.52
C ILE A 23 2.41 -6.85 -0.03
N ASN A 24 1.45 -6.52 0.86
CA ASN A 24 0.11 -6.11 0.48
C ASN A 24 0.01 -4.61 0.19
N LEU A 25 0.97 -3.80 0.64
CA LEU A 25 0.97 -2.36 0.45
C LEU A 25 0.88 -1.93 -1.03
N PRO A 26 1.66 -2.52 -1.97
CA PRO A 26 1.54 -2.21 -3.39
C PRO A 26 0.19 -2.64 -4.00
N ILE A 27 -0.43 -3.69 -3.44
CA ILE A 27 -1.73 -4.19 -3.90
C ILE A 27 -2.81 -3.18 -3.55
N TYR A 28 -2.85 -2.72 -2.29
CA TYR A 28 -3.80 -1.70 -1.84
C TYR A 28 -3.59 -0.37 -2.57
N PHE A 29 -2.34 0.05 -2.75
CA PHE A 29 -2.03 1.26 -3.52
C PHE A 29 -2.58 1.18 -4.95
N ARG A 30 -2.33 0.07 -5.66
CA ARG A 30 -2.84 -0.13 -7.02
C ARG A 30 -4.37 -0.07 -7.05
N GLU A 31 -5.04 -0.75 -6.13
CA GLU A 31 -6.50 -0.83 -6.09
C GLU A 31 -7.13 0.55 -5.84
N ARG A 32 -6.60 1.30 -4.88
CA ARG A 32 -7.06 2.66 -4.57
C ARG A 32 -6.77 3.64 -5.70
N VAL A 33 -5.61 3.58 -6.35
CA VAL A 33 -5.34 4.39 -7.55
C VAL A 33 -6.30 4.05 -8.69
N CYS A 34 -6.58 2.77 -8.91
CA CYS A 34 -7.53 2.35 -9.93
C CYS A 34 -8.95 2.89 -9.64
N GLU A 35 -9.38 2.87 -8.39
CA GLU A 35 -10.67 3.42 -7.95
C GLU A 35 -10.74 4.94 -8.15
N GLU A 36 -9.78 5.68 -7.57
CA GLU A 36 -9.78 7.17 -7.60
C GLU A 36 -9.59 7.74 -9.01
N CYS A 37 -8.79 7.08 -9.86
CA CYS A 37 -8.54 7.52 -11.23
C CYS A 37 -9.48 6.87 -12.25
N SER A 38 -10.43 6.02 -11.82
CA SER A 38 -11.31 5.24 -12.69
C SER A 38 -10.54 4.42 -13.74
N TRP A 39 -9.40 3.87 -13.35
CA TRP A 39 -8.58 3.03 -14.21
C TRP A 39 -8.91 1.56 -14.01
N SER A 40 -8.85 0.79 -15.10
CA SER A 40 -8.74 -0.67 -15.00
C SER A 40 -7.31 -1.09 -14.63
N ILE A 41 -7.15 -2.27 -14.04
CA ILE A 41 -5.83 -2.86 -13.73
C ILE A 41 -4.87 -2.83 -14.95
N PRO A 42 -5.32 -3.20 -16.17
CA PRO A 42 -4.46 -3.08 -17.36
C PRO A 42 -4.03 -1.63 -17.65
N THR A 43 -4.90 -0.65 -17.41
CA THR A 43 -4.60 0.78 -17.62
C THR A 43 -3.55 1.27 -16.63
N PHE A 44 -3.68 0.89 -15.35
CA PHE A 44 -2.66 1.16 -14.34
C PHE A 44 -1.29 0.66 -14.80
N TYR A 45 -1.18 -0.60 -15.19
CA TYR A 45 0.11 -1.15 -15.62
C TYR A 45 0.63 -0.54 -16.93
N ARG A 46 -0.25 -0.14 -17.86
CA ARG A 46 0.16 0.62 -19.05
C ARG A 46 0.75 1.98 -18.69
N LYS A 47 0.10 2.73 -17.78
CA LYS A 47 0.58 4.03 -17.31
C LYS A 47 1.77 3.94 -16.35
N MET A 48 2.00 2.81 -15.70
CA MET A 48 3.18 2.61 -14.85
C MET A 48 4.45 2.37 -15.68
N ARG A 49 4.33 1.76 -16.85
CA ARG A 49 5.49 1.49 -17.72
C ARG A 49 5.89 2.74 -18.49
N ASN A 50 7.16 3.12 -18.40
CA ASN A 50 7.76 4.01 -19.39
C ASN A 50 7.80 3.27 -20.73
N VAL A 51 7.26 3.88 -21.78
CA VAL A 51 7.36 3.31 -23.12
C VAL A 51 8.64 3.87 -23.73
N VAL A 52 9.58 2.99 -24.08
CA VAL A 52 10.74 3.39 -24.89
C VAL A 52 10.25 3.41 -26.34
N SER A 53 10.31 4.56 -27.00
CA SER A 53 10.03 4.65 -28.42
C SER A 53 11.10 3.91 -29.23
N SER A 54 10.79 3.48 -30.44
CA SER A 54 11.72 2.78 -31.33
C SER A 54 12.98 3.59 -31.69
N GLY A 55 13.01 4.90 -31.37
CA GLY A 55 14.17 5.78 -31.51
C GLY A 55 15.01 5.97 -30.22
N GLY A 56 14.68 5.28 -29.12
CA GLY A 56 15.39 5.41 -27.84
C GLY A 56 14.85 6.50 -26.91
N ASP A 57 13.93 7.36 -27.37
CA ASP A 57 13.32 8.38 -26.53
C ASP A 57 12.31 7.76 -25.57
N LYS A 58 12.40 8.12 -24.28
CA LYS A 58 11.44 7.72 -23.25
C LYS A 58 10.13 8.51 -23.44
N ILE A 59 9.09 7.83 -23.88
CA ILE A 59 7.73 8.35 -23.86
C ILE A 59 7.18 8.08 -22.46
N SER A 60 7.06 9.14 -21.67
CA SER A 60 6.32 9.08 -20.42
C SER A 60 4.83 8.98 -20.71
N PRO A 61 4.11 8.02 -20.09
CA PRO A 61 2.67 7.93 -20.23
C PRO A 61 1.98 9.22 -19.81
N ASN A 62 0.93 9.61 -20.52
CA ASN A 62 0.17 10.81 -20.21
C ASN A 62 -0.61 10.61 -18.90
N ILE A 63 -0.15 11.27 -17.83
CA ILE A 63 -0.82 11.35 -16.53
C ILE A 63 -1.23 12.81 -16.33
N SER A 64 -2.54 13.07 -16.22
CA SER A 64 -3.08 14.40 -16.02
C SER A 64 -2.69 14.95 -14.64
N ASN A 65 -2.80 16.27 -14.44
CA ASN A 65 -2.48 16.86 -13.12
C ASN A 65 -3.43 16.33 -12.02
N ALA A 66 -4.72 16.16 -12.32
CA ALA A 66 -5.67 15.57 -11.38
C ALA A 66 -5.31 14.11 -11.04
N GLU A 67 -4.89 13.32 -12.03
CA GLU A 67 -4.41 11.95 -11.78
C GLU A 67 -3.15 11.95 -10.89
N LYS A 68 -2.21 12.88 -11.10
CA LYS A 68 -1.01 13.01 -10.26
C LYS A 68 -1.35 13.33 -8.82
N GLU A 69 -2.24 14.30 -8.59
CA GLU A 69 -2.70 14.68 -7.25
C GLU A 69 -3.33 13.48 -6.54
N LYS A 70 -4.18 12.73 -7.24
CA LYS A 70 -4.81 11.51 -6.70
C LYS A 70 -3.80 10.41 -6.39
N ILE A 71 -2.81 10.19 -7.27
CA ILE A 71 -1.74 9.21 -7.04
C ILE A 71 -0.98 9.52 -5.74
N ILE A 72 -0.60 10.78 -5.51
CA ILE A 72 0.11 11.19 -4.29
C ILE A 72 -0.80 11.07 -3.06
N SER A 73 -2.04 11.56 -3.15
CA SER A 73 -3.02 11.45 -2.06
C SER A 73 -3.25 9.99 -1.63
N VAL A 74 -3.33 9.05 -2.58
CA VAL A 74 -3.48 7.62 -2.28
C VAL A 74 -2.20 7.05 -1.68
N ALA A 75 -1.02 7.49 -2.13
CA ALA A 75 0.24 7.07 -1.50
C ALA A 75 0.29 7.49 -0.03
N ASP A 76 -0.06 8.74 0.29
CA ASP A 76 -0.10 9.25 1.66
C ASP A 76 -1.09 8.47 2.54
N GLU A 77 -2.30 8.18 2.01
CA GLU A 77 -3.31 7.35 2.68
C GLU A 77 -2.76 5.96 3.05
N VAL A 78 -2.20 5.26 2.05
CA VAL A 78 -1.74 3.88 2.20
C VAL A 78 -0.53 3.77 3.12
N TYR A 79 0.46 4.66 2.95
CA TYR A 79 1.63 4.69 3.82
C TYR A 79 1.26 5.14 5.24
N GLY A 80 0.37 6.12 5.39
CA GLY A 80 -0.15 6.56 6.68
C GLY A 80 -0.79 5.42 7.45
N GLY A 81 -1.71 4.67 6.83
CA GLY A 81 -2.37 3.52 7.47
C GLY A 81 -1.40 2.38 7.82
N PHE A 82 -0.37 2.14 7.00
CA PHE A 82 0.70 1.21 7.35
C PHE A 82 1.53 1.71 8.54
N TRP A 83 1.90 2.98 8.54
CA TRP A 83 2.72 3.59 9.58
C TRP A 83 2.01 3.59 10.94
N GLU A 84 0.74 4.00 10.96
CA GLU A 84 -0.11 4.00 12.14
C GLU A 84 -0.27 2.59 12.72
N TYR A 85 -0.41 1.57 11.88
CA TYR A 85 -0.46 0.20 12.36
C TYR A 85 0.83 -0.23 13.06
N CYS A 86 1.98 0.16 12.52
CA CYS A 86 3.28 -0.17 13.09
C CYS A 86 3.52 0.51 14.45
N GLU A 87 2.78 1.57 14.80
CA GLU A 87 2.85 2.22 16.12
C GLU A 87 2.54 1.26 17.28
N LYS A 88 1.71 0.24 17.05
CA LYS A 88 1.38 -0.73 18.11
C LYS A 88 2.61 -1.48 18.62
N TYR A 89 3.63 -1.64 17.77
CA TYR A 89 4.90 -2.27 18.13
C TYR A 89 5.84 -1.28 18.81
N ARG A 90 5.87 -0.02 18.36
CA ARG A 90 6.68 1.05 18.98
C ARG A 90 6.28 1.34 20.43
N LYS A 91 5.00 1.15 20.76
CA LYS A 91 4.46 1.36 22.11
C LYS A 91 4.72 0.18 23.05
N GLN A 92 5.05 -1.01 22.53
CA GLN A 92 5.31 -2.20 23.34
C GLN A 92 6.75 -2.24 23.91
N ASP A 93 7.70 -1.54 23.29
CA ASP A 93 9.11 -1.49 23.72
C ASP A 93 9.40 -0.49 24.86
N LYS A 94 8.38 0.18 25.42
CA LYS A 94 8.54 1.13 26.54
C LYS A 94 8.33 0.49 27.94
N LYS A 95 8.59 -0.79 28.09
CA LYS A 95 8.50 -1.50 29.38
C LYS A 95 9.86 -1.94 29.88
#